data_AF-A0A945AME9-F1
#
_entry.id   AF-A0A945AME9-F1
#
_cell.length_a   1.000
_cell.length_b   1.000
_cell.length_c   1.000
_cell.angle_alpha   90.00
_cell.angle_beta   90.00
_cell.angle_gamma   90.00
#
_symmetry.space_group_name_H-M   'P 1'
#
loop_
_entity.id
_entity.type
_entity.pdbx_description
1 polymer ?
#
loop_
_entity_poly.entity_id
_entity_poly.type
_entity_poly.pdbx_seq_one_letter_code
_entity_poly.pdbx_strand_id
1 'polypeptide(L)' 'MKVGDLVTWSWGDGKERGLVIEVGKYAGNKDTKVFWQDSAVMTEKSKELKVLNETR' A
#
# COMPACT_ATOMS: atom_id res chain seq x y z
N MET A 1 0.41 -8.52 -2.28
CA MET A 1 1.11 -7.26 -2.57
C MET A 1 2.58 -7.50 -2.83
N LYS A 2 3.16 -6.71 -3.74
CA LYS A 2 4.57 -6.66 -4.12
C LYS A 2 4.98 -5.22 -4.42
N VAL A 3 6.29 -4.97 -4.47
CA VAL A 3 6.83 -3.67 -4.94
C VAL A 3 6.33 -3.39 -6.35
N GLY A 4 5.87 -2.16 -6.59
CA GLY A 4 5.26 -1.72 -7.84
C GLY A 4 3.73 -1.89 -7.90
N ASP A 5 3.10 -2.52 -6.91
CA ASP A 5 1.64 -2.55 -6.83
C ASP A 5 1.08 -1.15 -6.55
N LEU A 6 0.04 -0.77 -7.29
CA LEU A 6 -0.77 0.38 -6.95
C LEU A 6 -1.79 -0.03 -5.92
N VAL A 7 -1.83 0.68 -4.81
CA VAL A 7 -2.72 0.40 -3.68
C VAL A 7 -3.63 1.57 -3.40
N THR A 8 -4.71 1.29 -2.70
CA THR A 8 -5.56 2.30 -2.11
C THR A 8 -5.82 2.00 -0.64
N TRP A 9 -5.92 3.06 0.13
CA TRP A 9 -6.43 3.03 1.50
C TRP A 9 -7.68 3.92 1.56
N SER A 10 -8.67 3.50 2.34
CA SER A 10 -9.94 4.23 2.48
C SER A 10 -10.27 4.37 3.95
N TRP A 11 -10.67 5.58 4.35
CA TRP A 11 -11.06 5.90 5.73
C TRP A 11 -12.29 6.81 5.71
N GLY A 12 -13.39 6.36 6.31
CA GLY A 12 -14.68 7.06 6.19
C GLY A 12 -15.01 7.35 4.72
N ASP A 13 -15.06 8.65 4.39
CA ASP A 13 -15.38 9.15 3.04
C ASP A 13 -14.11 9.43 2.19
N GLY A 14 -12.93 9.33 2.78
CA GLY A 14 -11.63 9.58 2.15
C GLY A 14 -11.05 8.35 1.46
N LYS A 15 -10.36 8.56 0.35
CA LYS A 15 -9.62 7.52 -0.38
C LYS A 15 -8.31 8.08 -0.90
N GLU A 16 -7.22 7.38 -0.59
CA GLU A 16 -5.88 7.73 -1.07
C GLU A 16 -5.31 6.61 -1.93
N ARG A 17 -4.44 6.98 -2.86
CA ARG A 17 -3.74 6.05 -3.75
C ARG A 17 -2.24 6.17 -3.52
N GLY A 18 -1.57 5.04 -3.56
CA GLY A 18 -0.14 4.98 -3.35
C GLY A 18 0.52 3.86 -4.13
N LEU A 19 1.84 3.90 -4.17
CA LEU A 19 2.69 2.89 -4.80
C LEU A 19 3.45 2.12 -3.71
N VAL A 20 3.38 0.80 -3.73
CA VAL A 20 4.21 -0.02 -2.84
C VAL A 20 5.65 0.07 -3.29
N ILE A 21 6.53 0.58 -2.44
CA ILE A 21 7.97 0.74 -2.72
C ILE A 21 8.83 -0.27 -1.96
N GLU A 22 8.32 -0.83 -0.85
CA GLU A 22 9.02 -1.85 -0.07
C GLU A 22 8.01 -2.81 0.58
N VAL A 23 8.37 -4.09 0.67
CA VAL A 23 7.61 -5.10 1.41
C VAL A 23 8.49 -5.67 2.51
N GLY A 24 8.01 -5.59 3.76
CA GLY A 24 8.72 -6.04 4.94
C GLY A 24 8.85 -7.56 5.00
N LYS A 25 9.94 -8.10 4.45
CA LYS A 25 10.23 -9.55 4.45
C LYS A 25 10.27 -10.15 5.87
N TYR A 26 10.87 -9.44 6.82
CA TYR A 26 10.98 -9.89 8.22
C TYR A 26 9.70 -9.73 9.02
N ALA A 27 8.71 -8.97 8.51
CA ALA A 27 7.37 -8.89 9.05
C ALA A 27 6.41 -9.94 8.44
N GLY A 28 6.94 -10.91 7.68
CA GLY A 28 6.12 -11.90 6.97
C GLY A 28 5.22 -11.26 5.90
N ASN A 29 5.70 -10.20 5.24
CA ASN A 29 4.96 -9.41 4.24
C ASN A 29 3.69 -8.73 4.79
N LYS A 30 3.63 -8.52 6.12
CA LYS A 30 2.52 -7.84 6.79
C LYS A 30 2.64 -6.32 6.82
N ASP A 31 3.85 -5.80 6.69
CA ASP A 31 4.11 -4.37 6.65
C ASP A 31 4.69 -4.00 5.28
N THR A 32 4.22 -2.90 4.71
CA THR A 32 4.61 -2.41 3.39
C THR A 32 4.85 -0.92 3.44
N LYS A 33 5.96 -0.43 2.87
CA LYS A 33 6.13 1.01 2.67
C LYS A 33 5.42 1.43 1.40
N VAL A 34 4.57 2.44 1.54
CA VAL A 34 3.79 3.02 0.46
C VAL A 34 4.24 4.45 0.27
N PHE A 35 4.50 4.83 -0.98
CA PHE A 35 4.62 6.21 -1.38
C PHE A 35 3.24 6.71 -1.78
N TRP A 36 2.66 7.56 -0.94
CA TRP A 36 1.33 8.11 -1.12
C TRP A 36 1.36 9.33 -2.06
N GLN A 37 0.37 9.45 -2.95
CA GLN A 37 0.38 10.47 -4.01
C GLN A 37 0.37 11.91 -3.47
N ASP A 38 -0.42 12.18 -2.43
CA ASP A 38 -0.63 13.53 -1.87
C ASP A 38 -0.01 13.67 -0.47
N SER A 39 0.87 12.74 -0.09
CA SER A 39 1.41 12.62 1.27
C SER A 39 2.88 12.16 1.26
N ALA A 40 3.34 11.57 2.36
CA ALA A 40 4.70 11.10 2.56
C ALA A 40 4.84 9.59 2.30
N VAL A 41 6.07 9.09 2.38
CA VAL A 41 6.32 7.65 2.48
C VAL A 41 5.94 7.18 3.88
N MET A 42 5.05 6.20 3.96
CA MET A 42 4.58 5.64 5.23
C MET A 42 4.62 4.11 5.21
N THR A 43 4.87 3.51 6.38
CA THR A 43 4.76 2.06 6.58
C THR A 43 3.33 1.73 6.98
N GLU A 44 2.71 0.87 6.20
CA GLU A 44 1.31 0.49 6.33
C GLU A 44 1.16 -1.01 6.52
N LYS A 45 0.09 -1.40 7.22
CA LYS A 45 -0.27 -2.81 7.35
C LYS A 45 -0.89 -3.29 6.04
N SER A 46 -0.35 -4.35 5.49
CA SER A 46 -0.76 -4.88 4.20
C SER A 46 -2.24 -5.27 4.14
N LYS A 47 -2.83 -5.66 5.28
CA LYS A 47 -4.25 -5.99 5.41
C LYS A 47 -5.20 -4.80 5.28
N GLU A 48 -4.72 -3.57 5.48
CA GLU A 48 -5.52 -2.34 5.37
C GLU A 48 -5.50 -1.76 3.95
N LEU A 49 -4.67 -2.31 3.06
CA LEU A 49 -4.50 -1.83 1.70
C LEU A 49 -5.22 -2.73 0.70
N LYS A 50 -5.80 -2.12 -0.33
CA LYS A 50 -6.39 -2.83 -1.45
C LYS A 50 -5.59 -2.59 -2.72
N VAL A 51 -5.19 -3.66 -3.39
CA VAL A 51 -4.47 -3.60 -4.67
C VAL A 51 -5.43 -3.17 -5.79
N LEU A 52 -4.98 -2.26 -6.64
CA LEU A 52 -5.75 -1.69 -7.75
C LEU A 52 -5.37 -2.28 -9.11
N ASN A 53 -4.14 -2.77 -9.25
CA ASN A 53 -3.58 -3.28 -10.51
C ASN A 53 -3.53 -4.82 -10.55
N GLU A 54 -4.47 -5.50 -9.89
CA GLU A 54 -4.65 -6.95 -10.10
C GLU A 54 -5.09 -7.18 -11.55
N THR A 55 -4.13 -7.43 -12.43
CA THR A 55 -4.42 -7.92 -13.77
C THR A 55 -5.06 -9.30 -13.62
N ARG A 56 -6.30 -9.40 -14.12
CA ARG A 56 -7.13 -10.61 -14.11
C ARG A 56 -6.53 -11.71 -14.97
#